data_AF-A0A0F4JCV6-F1
#
_entry.id   AF-A0A0F4JCV6-F1
#
_cell.length_a   1.000
_cell.length_b   1.000
_cell.length_c   1.000
_cell.angle_alpha   90.00
_cell.angle_beta   90.00
_cell.angle_gamma   90.00
#
_symmetry.space_group_name_H-M   'P 1'
#
loop_
_entity.id
_entity.type
_entity.pdbx_description
1 polymer ?
#
loop_
_entity_poly.entity_id
_entity_poly.type
_entity_poly.pdbx_seq_one_letter_code
_entity_poly.pdbx_strand_id
1 'polypeptide(L)'
;MEKTAKQQARQAVTDLELRFIEAVEHGRLRAELTYEQLGRYLGMSKSQISKRQDGQITYTLRDMHHISRLLGIDPLVMAAGLGAWLNDIQPTEVHHRLNALTNANPGATS
;
A
#
# COMPACT_ATOMS: atom_id res chain seq x y z
N MET A 1 -5.06 -24.66 25.61
CA MET A 1 -5.98 -24.15 24.58
C MET A 1 -5.77 -22.67 24.27
N GLU A 2 -5.70 -21.77 25.26
CA GLU A 2 -5.53 -20.32 25.02
C GLU A 2 -4.23 -19.92 24.29
N LYS A 3 -3.11 -20.58 24.59
CA LYS A 3 -1.82 -20.34 23.91
C LYS A 3 -1.87 -20.65 22.39
N THR A 4 -2.66 -21.65 22.00
CA THR A 4 -2.85 -22.04 20.60
C THR A 4 -3.67 -21.02 19.83
N ALA A 5 -4.74 -20.50 20.44
CA ALA A 5 -5.59 -19.48 19.83
C ALA A 5 -4.84 -18.16 19.60
N LYS A 6 -4.03 -17.71 20.58
CA LYS A 6 -3.18 -16.51 20.43
C LYS A 6 -2.16 -16.66 19.30
N GLN A 7 -1.56 -17.84 19.17
CA GLN A 7 -0.61 -18.14 18.09
C GLN A 7 -1.29 -18.15 16.71
N GLN A 8 -2.47 -18.78 16.60
CA GLN A 8 -3.26 -18.80 15.37
C GLN A 8 -3.70 -17.40 14.96
N ALA A 9 -4.16 -16.57 15.91
CA ALA A 9 -4.52 -15.19 15.65
C ALA A 9 -3.32 -14.38 15.13
N ARG A 10 -2.13 -14.56 15.73
CA ARG A 10 -0.91 -13.89 15.26
C ARG A 10 -0.52 -14.32 13.85
N GLN A 11 -0.62 -15.60 13.53
CA GLN A 11 -0.36 -16.10 12.18
C GLN A 11 -1.34 -15.49 11.17
N ALA A 12 -2.63 -15.44 11.49
CA ALA A 12 -3.64 -14.86 10.61
C ALA A 12 -3.38 -13.36 10.34
N VAL A 13 -2.92 -12.61 11.35
CA VAL A 13 -2.53 -11.21 11.16
C VAL A 13 -1.32 -11.10 10.25
N THR A 14 -0.28 -11.92 10.45
CA THR A 14 0.90 -11.96 9.58
C THR A 14 0.55 -12.32 8.14
N ASP A 15 -0.33 -13.31 7.92
CA ASP A 15 -0.77 -13.69 6.59
C ASP A 15 -1.51 -12.53 5.89
N LEU A 16 -2.33 -11.78 6.63
CA LEU A 16 -3.04 -10.60 6.13
C LEU A 16 -2.06 -9.47 5.76
N GLU A 17 -1.06 -9.23 6.61
CA GLU A 17 -0.01 -8.24 6.36
C GLU A 17 0.80 -8.58 5.10
N LEU A 18 1.21 -9.85 4.94
CA LEU A 18 1.96 -10.30 3.78
C LEU A 18 1.15 -10.19 2.48
N ARG A 19 -0.14 -10.56 2.50
CA ARG A 19 -1.04 -10.37 1.34
C ARG A 19 -1.19 -8.90 0.99
N PHE A 20 -1.32 -8.03 2.00
CA PHE A 20 -1.39 -6.60 1.75
C PHE A 20 -0.09 -6.09 1.12
N ILE A 21 1.08 -6.47 1.65
CA ILE A 21 2.39 -6.12 1.07
C ILE A 21 2.45 -6.52 -0.41
N GLU A 22 2.10 -7.76 -0.73
CA GLU A 22 2.06 -8.28 -2.10
C GLU A 22 1.09 -7.46 -2.98
N ALA A 23 -0.10 -7.16 -2.49
CA ALA A 23 -1.08 -6.33 -3.19
C ALA A 23 -0.56 -4.91 -3.47
N VAL A 24 0.17 -4.29 -2.54
CA VAL A 24 0.79 -2.98 -2.77
C VAL A 24 1.82 -3.07 -3.88
N GLU A 25 2.66 -4.11 -3.89
CA GLU A 25 3.70 -4.26 -4.91
C GLU A 25 3.10 -4.47 -6.30
N HIS A 26 2.17 -5.40 -6.44
CA HIS A 26 1.50 -5.65 -7.73
C HIS A 26 0.65 -4.46 -8.18
N GLY A 27 -0.05 -3.82 -7.26
CA GLY A 27 -0.81 -2.60 -7.56
C GLY A 27 0.09 -1.46 -8.03
N ARG A 28 1.25 -1.27 -7.39
CA ARG A 28 2.27 -0.29 -7.77
C ARG A 28 2.81 -0.57 -9.18
N LEU A 29 3.22 -1.80 -9.44
CA LEU A 29 3.72 -2.22 -10.76
C LEU A 29 2.67 -2.02 -11.84
N ARG A 30 1.43 -2.41 -11.57
CA ARG A 30 0.31 -2.24 -12.49
C ARG A 30 -0.02 -0.78 -12.76
N ALA A 31 0.15 0.08 -11.77
CA ALA A 31 0.02 1.52 -11.87
C ALA A 31 1.27 2.22 -12.45
N GLU A 32 2.33 1.47 -12.77
CA GLU A 32 3.61 1.97 -13.29
C GLU A 32 4.32 2.99 -12.37
N LEU A 33 4.12 2.85 -11.06
CA LEU A 33 4.73 3.73 -10.06
C LEU A 33 6.09 3.25 -9.62
N THR A 34 7.05 4.14 -9.41
CA THR A 34 8.31 3.82 -8.71
C THR A 34 8.13 3.82 -7.19
N TYR A 35 9.06 3.21 -6.46
CA TYR A 35 9.10 3.33 -4.99
C TYR A 35 9.31 4.78 -4.54
N GLU A 36 10.01 5.59 -5.32
CA GLU A 36 10.19 7.02 -5.06
C GLU A 36 8.87 7.79 -5.19
N GLN A 37 8.06 7.49 -6.21
CA GLN A 37 6.75 8.12 -6.39
C GLN A 37 5.77 7.71 -5.29
N LEU A 38 5.69 6.41 -4.98
CA LEU A 38 4.86 5.91 -3.89
C LEU A 38 5.31 6.49 -2.54
N GLY A 39 6.62 6.54 -2.30
CA GLY A 39 7.22 7.14 -1.11
C GLY A 39 6.84 8.60 -0.97
N ARG A 40 7.04 9.41 -2.01
CA ARG A 40 6.67 10.84 -2.01
C ARG A 40 5.20 11.04 -1.67
N TYR A 41 4.31 10.24 -2.26
CA TYR A 41 2.88 10.29 -1.97
C TYR A 41 2.54 9.98 -0.51
N LEU A 42 3.24 9.02 0.09
CA LEU A 42 3.05 8.63 1.49
C LEU A 42 3.84 9.49 2.49
N GLY A 43 4.65 10.46 2.03
CA GLY A 43 5.56 11.21 2.89
C GLY A 43 6.71 10.35 3.44
N MET A 44 7.18 9.38 2.66
CA MET A 44 8.21 8.41 3.01
C MET A 44 9.37 8.42 2.02
N SER A 45 10.57 8.08 2.49
CA SER A 45 11.70 7.81 1.61
C SER A 45 11.52 6.49 0.84
N LYS A 46 12.21 6.35 -0.30
CA LYS A 46 12.31 5.08 -1.05
C LYS A 46 12.71 3.91 -0.15
N SER A 47 13.68 4.12 0.74
CA SER A 47 14.18 3.08 1.66
C SER A 47 13.08 2.61 2.63
N GLN A 48 12.24 3.53 3.12
CA GLN A 48 11.11 3.17 3.99
C GLN A 48 10.02 2.39 3.26
N ILE A 49 9.83 2.63 1.95
CA ILE A 49 8.94 1.81 1.11
C ILE A 49 9.56 0.42 0.90
N SER A 50 10.84 0.34 0.53
CA SER A 50 11.54 -0.94 0.36
C SER A 50 11.41 -1.83 1.60
N LYS A 51 11.70 -1.29 2.79
CA LYS A 51 11.61 -2.04 4.05
C LYS A 51 10.20 -2.59 4.35
N ARG A 52 9.15 -1.89 3.89
CA ARG A 52 7.77 -2.37 4.01
C ARG A 52 7.47 -3.48 3.00
N GLN A 53 7.99 -3.36 1.78
CA GLN A 53 7.89 -4.41 0.77
C GLN A 53 8.68 -5.67 1.14
N ASP A 54 9.78 -5.51 1.87
CA ASP A 54 10.57 -6.61 2.43
C ASP A 54 9.96 -7.20 3.72
N GLY A 55 8.80 -6.69 4.17
CA GLY A 55 8.13 -7.14 5.40
C GLY A 55 8.84 -6.79 6.71
N GLN A 56 9.89 -5.97 6.67
CA GLN A 56 10.65 -5.57 7.86
C GLN A 56 9.92 -4.54 8.72
N ILE A 57 9.05 -3.75 8.10
CA ILE A 57 8.23 -2.72 8.75
C ILE A 57 6.80 -2.88 8.25
N THR A 58 5.82 -2.80 9.14
CA THR A 58 4.41 -2.92 8.77
C THR A 58 3.85 -1.60 8.21
N TYR A 59 2.86 -1.71 7.32
CA TYR A 59 2.05 -0.57 6.93
C TYR A 59 1.11 -0.19 8.08
N THR A 60 1.02 1.11 8.39
CA THR A 60 0.00 1.60 9.31
C THR A 60 -1.37 1.66 8.62
N LEU A 61 -2.46 1.71 9.38
CA LEU A 61 -3.81 1.92 8.81
C LEU A 61 -3.90 3.20 7.97
N ARG A 62 -3.18 4.25 8.36
CA ARG A 62 -3.07 5.48 7.57
C ARG A 62 -2.41 5.22 6.21
N ASP A 63 -1.30 4.46 6.20
CA ASP A 63 -0.61 4.12 4.97
C ASP A 63 -1.53 3.31 4.05
N MET A 64 -2.20 2.29 4.61
CA MET A 64 -3.16 1.45 3.87
C MET A 64 -4.29 2.27 3.25
N HIS A 65 -4.87 3.21 4.01
CA HIS A 65 -5.90 4.11 3.52
C HIS A 65 -5.40 4.99 2.36
N HIS A 66 -4.21 5.57 2.48
CA HIS A 66 -3.65 6.40 1.42
C HIS A 66 -3.35 5.60 0.15
N ILE A 67 -2.79 4.39 0.29
CA ILE A 67 -2.51 3.48 -0.84
C ILE A 67 -3.82 3.08 -1.51
N SER A 68 -4.84 2.71 -0.73
CA SER A 68 -6.18 2.41 -1.23
C SER A 68 -6.74 3.56 -2.08
N ARG A 69 -6.65 4.80 -1.58
CA ARG A 69 -7.09 5.98 -2.33
C ARG A 69 -6.29 6.23 -3.60
N LEU A 70 -4.99 5.97 -3.58
CA LEU A 70 -4.12 6.14 -4.74
C LEU A 70 -4.51 5.15 -5.84
N LEU A 71 -4.59 3.85 -5.49
CA LEU A 71 -4.89 2.77 -6.42
C LEU A 71 -6.38 2.71 -6.79
N GLY A 72 -7.26 3.26 -5.96
CA GLY A 72 -8.72 3.18 -6.13
C GLY A 72 -9.31 1.83 -5.74
N ILE A 73 -8.62 1.10 -4.87
CA ILE A 73 -8.96 -0.26 -4.45
C ILE A 73 -9.17 -0.27 -2.93
N ASP A 74 -10.24 -0.89 -2.46
CA ASP A 74 -10.52 -1.00 -1.02
C ASP A 74 -9.39 -1.79 -0.29
N PRO A 75 -8.93 -1.33 0.89
CA PRO A 75 -7.81 -1.99 1.57
C PRO A 75 -8.14 -3.40 2.04
N LEU A 76 -9.41 -3.75 2.30
CA LEU A 76 -9.81 -5.11 2.63
C LEU A 76 -9.73 -6.03 1.41
N VAL A 77 -10.03 -5.52 0.21
CA VAL A 77 -9.84 -6.25 -1.04
C VAL A 77 -8.35 -6.53 -1.28
N MET A 78 -7.49 -5.55 -1.03
CA MET A 78 -6.04 -5.74 -1.10
C MET A 78 -5.54 -6.77 -0.07
N ALA A 79 -6.03 -6.69 1.17
CA ALA A 79 -5.64 -7.61 2.24
C ALA A 79 -6.18 -9.04 2.04
N ALA A 80 -7.28 -9.20 1.28
CA ALA A 80 -7.77 -10.51 0.86
C ALA A 80 -6.81 -11.20 -0.14
N GLY A 81 -5.92 -10.44 -0.79
CA GLY A 81 -4.88 -10.92 -1.69
C GLY A 81 -5.06 -10.44 -3.14
N LEU A 82 -4.20 -10.95 -4.02
CA LEU A 82 -4.24 -10.64 -5.44
C LEU A 82 -5.51 -11.21 -6.10
N GLY A 83 -6.05 -10.48 -7.08
CA GLY A 83 -7.25 -10.91 -7.80
C GLY A 83 -7.53 -10.06 -9.02
N ALA A 84 -8.74 -10.21 -9.58
CA ALA A 84 -9.16 -9.51 -10.78
C ALA A 84 -9.13 -7.99 -10.65
N TRP A 85 -9.22 -7.46 -9.42
CA TRP A 85 -9.14 -6.03 -9.10
C TRP A 85 -7.84 -5.37 -9.59
N LEU A 86 -6.74 -6.13 -9.77
CA LEU A 86 -5.53 -5.60 -10.37
C LEU A 86 -5.78 -5.06 -11.78
N ASN A 87 -6.73 -5.64 -12.52
CA ASN A 87 -7.07 -5.18 -13.86
C ASN A 87 -7.81 -3.83 -13.86
N ASP A 88 -8.40 -3.47 -12.73
CA ASP A 88 -9.14 -2.21 -12.55
C ASP A 88 -8.18 -1.03 -12.30
N ILE A 89 -6.91 -1.31 -12.00
CA ILE A 89 -5.88 -0.28 -11.87
C ILE A 89 -5.52 0.25 -13.26
N GLN A 90 -5.94 1.50 -13.51
CA GLN A 90 -5.59 2.26 -14.70
C GLN A 90 -4.42 3.22 -14.39
N PRO A 91 -3.23 3.04 -14.99
CA PRO A 91 -2.06 3.87 -14.71
C PRO A 91 -2.30 5.37 -14.83
N THR A 92 -3.06 5.79 -15.85
CA THR A 92 -3.38 7.20 -16.13
C THR A 92 -4.15 7.85 -14.99
N GLU A 93 -5.15 7.16 -14.44
CA GLU A 93 -5.97 7.64 -13.33
C GLU A 93 -5.16 7.67 -12.02
N VAL A 94 -4.31 6.68 -11.78
CA VAL A 94 -3.43 6.67 -10.60
C VAL A 94 -2.44 7.85 -10.65
N HIS A 95 -1.83 8.10 -11.80
CA HIS A 95 -0.93 9.24 -11.98
C HIS A 95 -1.66 10.59 -11.87
N HIS A 96 -2.90 10.68 -12.34
CA HIS A 96 -3.74 11.86 -12.14
C HIS A 96 -3.95 12.15 -10.63
N ARG A 97 -4.31 11.13 -9.84
CA ARG A 97 -4.46 11.25 -8.37
C ARG A 97 -3.15 11.62 -7.68
N LEU A 98 -2.03 11.01 -8.09
CA LEU A 98 -0.70 11.31 -7.59
C LEU A 98 -0.37 12.81 -7.75
N ASN A 99 -0.67 13.38 -8.91
CA ASN A 99 -0.40 14.78 -9.23
C ASN A 99 -1.38 15.74 -8.54
N ALA A 100 -2.66 15.40 -8.49
CA ALA A 100 -3.70 16.23 -7.88
C ALA A 100 -3.43 16.50 -6.38
N LEU A 101 -2.93 15.50 -5.65
CA LEU A 101 -2.61 15.64 -4.23
C LEU A 101 -1.27 16.35 -3.99
N THR A 102 -0.36 16.33 -4.96
CA THR A 102 0.87 17.14 -4.91
C THR A 102 0.56 18.64 -5.05
N ASN A 103 -0.44 19.00 -5.87
CA ASN A 103 -0.84 20.40 -6.10
C ASN A 103 -1.79 20.98 -5.03
N ALA A 104 -2.43 20.12 -4.23
CA ALA A 104 -3.31 20.55 -3.15
C ALA A 104 -2.57 21.02 -1.88
N ASN A 105 -1.24 20.90 -1.84
CA ASN A 105 -0.43 21.31 -0.68
C ASN A 105 0.83 22.09 -1.09
N PRO A 106 0.71 23.36 -1.55
CA PRO A 106 1.85 24.18 -1.97
C PRO A 106 2.78 24.63 -0.82
N GLY A 107 2.55 24.19 0.42
CA GLY A 107 3.23 24.70 1.63
C GLY A 107 4.29 23.79 2.26
N ALA A 108 4.66 22.66 1.66
CA ALA A 108 5.64 21.72 2.24
C ALA A 108 7.08 21.88 1.71
N THR A 109 7.46 23.10 1.31
CA THR A 109 8.86 23.49 1.15
C THR A 109 9.14 24.70 2.03
N SER A 110 9.71 24.45 3.21
CA SER A 110 10.52 25.38 3.99
C SER A 110 11.49 24.55 4.81
#